data_AF-A0AAV3FHP5-F1
#
_entry.id   AF-A0AAV3FHP5-F1
#
_cell.length_a   1.000
_cell.length_b   1.000
_cell.length_c   1.000
_cell.angle_alpha   90.00
_cell.angle_beta   90.00
_cell.angle_gamma   90.00
#
_symmetry.space_group_name_H-M   'P 1'
#
loop_
_entity.id
_entity.type
_entity.pdbx_description
1 polymer ?
#
loop_
_entity_poly.entity_id
_entity_poly.type
_entity_poly.pdbx_seq_one_letter_code
_entity_poly.pdbx_strand_id
1 'polypeptide(L)'
;MRVLAEMGLLLVLGLALAWLVGLRSDGVFIAGLLLAVSVAGLVEWLRPAQWSWVLCTAYLVIAVAVPSWCAFMPLIAYDTARLPALASTGARAGARTAASGRSPSVSRTAASRRSLADAMRSAPWLSAAARWIWVLPLIALWFARGTDRLQTLVMTLVALLGFVLGRARASSDEARRALLHAQDRARESSRATRSRIADIDEERAQSIRMATLGERTRIAREIHDNVGHLLTRAIMQAQAGKTVAKATNDTVAAQGFATLGATLDDAMTMVRRSVHDLEDDGTDFAAQIDDAVTSFDGISPG
;
A
#
# COMPACT_ATOMS: atom_id res chain seq x y z
N MET A 1 -3.46 19.72 -16.65
CA MET A 1 -3.49 20.20 -18.06
C MET A 1 -4.89 20.11 -18.68
N ARG A 2 -5.55 18.94 -18.73
CA ARG A 2 -6.87 18.82 -19.39
C ARG A 2 -7.99 19.70 -18.80
N VAL A 3 -8.02 19.88 -17.49
CA VAL A 3 -9.01 20.76 -16.81
C VAL A 3 -8.83 22.24 -17.19
N LEU A 4 -7.58 22.71 -17.26
CA LEU A 4 -7.27 24.09 -17.65
C LEU A 4 -7.65 24.36 -19.12
N ALA A 5 -7.47 23.36 -20.01
CA ALA A 5 -7.93 23.45 -21.39
C ALA A 5 -9.46 23.50 -21.51
N GLU A 6 -10.19 22.70 -20.72
CA GLU A 6 -11.66 22.72 -20.69
C GLU A 6 -12.21 24.06 -20.15
N MET A 7 -11.62 24.61 -19.07
CA MET A 7 -11.97 25.93 -18.54
C MET A 7 -11.67 27.06 -19.53
N GLY A 8 -10.52 27.00 -20.20
CA GLY A 8 -10.16 27.96 -21.25
C GLY A 8 -11.14 27.93 -22.42
N LEU A 9 -11.57 26.75 -22.86
CA LEU A 9 -12.55 26.59 -23.93
C LEU A 9 -13.93 27.15 -23.53
N LEU A 10 -14.37 26.95 -22.29
CA LEU A 10 -15.62 27.52 -21.77
C LEU A 10 -15.57 29.05 -21.66
N LEU A 11 -14.42 29.61 -21.26
CA LEU A 11 -14.21 31.06 -21.23
C LEU A 11 -14.24 31.67 -22.63
N VAL A 12 -13.52 31.08 -23.59
CA VAL A 12 -13.51 31.54 -24.99
C VAL A 12 -14.91 31.47 -25.60
N LEU A 13 -15.66 30.41 -25.30
CA LEU A 13 -17.01 30.24 -25.80
C LEU A 13 -18.01 31.22 -25.15
N GLY A 14 -17.85 31.53 -23.86
CA GLY A 14 -18.62 32.59 -23.18
C GLY A 14 -18.33 34.00 -23.73
N LEU A 15 -17.06 34.31 -24.01
CA LEU A 15 -16.63 35.55 -24.67
C LEU A 15 -17.18 35.67 -26.09
N ALA A 16 -17.12 34.59 -26.88
CA ALA A 16 -17.68 34.55 -28.23
C ALA A 16 -19.20 34.75 -28.22
N LEU A 17 -19.91 34.18 -27.23
CA LEU A 17 -21.34 34.39 -27.07
C LEU A 17 -21.66 35.84 -26.69
N ALA A 18 -20.88 36.44 -25.80
CA ALA A 18 -21.06 37.84 -25.40
C ALA A 18 -20.86 38.81 -26.57
N TRP A 19 -19.88 38.52 -27.44
CA TRP A 19 -19.62 39.28 -28.66
C TRP A 19 -20.75 39.12 -29.69
N LEU A 20 -21.26 37.90 -29.88
CA LEU A 20 -22.38 37.61 -30.79
C LEU A 20 -23.69 38.32 -30.38
N VAL A 21 -23.90 38.51 -29.08
CA VAL A 21 -25.08 39.16 -28.49
C VAL A 21 -25.00 40.70 -28.56
N GLY A 22 -23.85 41.27 -28.92
CA GLY A 22 -23.69 42.73 -28.98
C GLY A 22 -23.66 43.38 -27.61
N LEU A 23 -23.27 42.65 -26.56
CA LEU A 23 -23.01 43.25 -25.25
C LEU A 23 -21.90 44.29 -25.41
N ARG A 24 -22.19 45.55 -25.07
CA ARG A 24 -21.17 46.60 -25.04
C ARG A 24 -20.04 46.16 -24.11
N SER A 25 -18.81 46.25 -24.61
CA SER A 25 -17.60 46.01 -23.82
C SER A 25 -17.36 47.20 -22.87
N ASP A 26 -18.29 47.42 -21.96
CA ASP A 26 -18.17 48.40 -20.89
C ASP A 26 -17.30 47.82 -19.74
N GLY A 27 -16.71 48.68 -18.90
CA GLY A 27 -15.81 48.25 -17.81
C GLY A 27 -16.44 47.24 -16.83
N VAL A 28 -17.77 47.22 -16.72
CA VAL A 28 -18.53 46.26 -15.91
C VAL A 28 -18.42 44.82 -16.44
N PHE A 29 -18.28 44.64 -17.76
CA PHE A 29 -18.09 43.33 -18.38
C PHE A 29 -16.69 42.77 -18.10
N ILE A 30 -15.67 43.63 -18.19
CA ILE A 30 -14.27 43.26 -17.89
C ILE A 30 -14.11 42.90 -16.41
N ALA A 31 -14.75 43.66 -15.51
CA ALA A 31 -14.78 43.34 -14.08
C ALA A 31 -15.42 41.97 -13.81
N GLY A 32 -16.54 41.65 -14.49
CA GLY A 32 -17.20 40.35 -14.39
C GLY A 32 -16.35 39.19 -14.89
N LEU A 33 -15.58 39.38 -15.97
CA LEU A 33 -14.64 38.39 -16.51
C LEU A 33 -13.50 38.12 -15.55
N LEU A 34 -12.85 39.17 -15.05
CA LEU A 34 -11.74 39.03 -14.10
C LEU A 34 -12.19 38.37 -12.80
N LEU A 35 -13.39 38.70 -12.33
CA LEU A 35 -13.97 38.10 -11.13
C LEU A 35 -14.32 36.62 -11.38
N ALA A 36 -14.86 36.25 -12.54
CA ALA A 36 -15.14 34.86 -12.90
C ALA A 36 -13.87 34.00 -12.95
N VAL A 37 -12.81 34.52 -13.58
CA VAL A 37 -11.51 33.82 -13.66
C VAL A 37 -10.88 33.71 -12.27
N SER A 38 -10.95 34.76 -11.46
CA SER A 38 -10.44 34.75 -10.08
C SER A 38 -11.20 33.76 -9.21
N VAL A 39 -12.53 33.69 -9.34
CA VAL A 39 -13.37 32.73 -8.61
C VAL A 39 -13.08 31.30 -9.08
N ALA A 40 -12.97 31.05 -10.38
CA ALA A 40 -12.64 29.72 -10.90
C ALA A 40 -11.26 29.24 -10.43
N GLY A 41 -10.25 30.12 -10.46
CA GLY A 41 -8.92 29.83 -9.93
C GLY A 41 -8.92 29.57 -8.43
N LEU A 42 -9.69 30.36 -7.67
CA LEU A 42 -9.80 30.22 -6.23
C LEU A 42 -10.59 28.98 -5.82
N VAL A 43 -11.64 28.60 -6.56
CA VAL A 43 -12.42 27.37 -6.37
C VAL A 43 -11.55 26.15 -6.66
N GLU A 44 -10.73 26.18 -7.72
CA GLU A 44 -9.79 25.12 -8.05
C GLU A 44 -8.74 24.93 -6.95
N TRP A 45 -8.22 26.03 -6.38
CA TRP A 45 -7.29 26.00 -5.24
C TRP A 45 -7.96 25.54 -3.94
N LEU A 46 -9.18 25.99 -3.66
CA LEU A 46 -9.99 25.59 -2.50
C LEU A 46 -10.77 24.28 -2.71
N ARG A 47 -10.57 23.53 -3.79
CA ARG A 47 -11.29 22.26 -3.99
C ARG A 47 -11.19 21.26 -2.85
N PRO A 48 -10.05 21.10 -2.14
CA PRO A 48 -10.03 20.24 -0.95
C PRO A 48 -10.76 20.86 0.26
N ALA A 49 -11.05 22.16 0.23
CA ALA A 49 -11.76 22.89 1.28
C ALA A 49 -13.27 22.93 1.05
N GLN A 50 -14.03 22.72 2.13
CA GLN A 50 -15.50 22.64 2.13
C GLN A 50 -16.21 23.99 1.86
N TRP A 51 -15.45 25.08 1.73
CA TRP A 51 -15.94 26.45 1.49
C TRP A 51 -15.98 26.83 0.00
N SER A 52 -15.50 25.98 -0.90
CA SER A 52 -15.47 26.25 -2.34
C SER A 52 -16.85 26.58 -2.92
N TRP A 53 -17.93 26.03 -2.37
CA TRP A 53 -19.28 26.35 -2.81
C TRP A 53 -19.71 27.80 -2.48
N VAL A 54 -19.23 28.37 -1.37
CA VAL A 54 -19.59 29.74 -0.96
C VAL A 54 -19.13 30.77 -2.00
N LEU A 55 -17.97 30.55 -2.61
CA LEU A 55 -17.45 31.41 -3.68
C LEU A 55 -18.33 31.37 -4.93
N CYS A 56 -18.81 30.18 -5.32
CA CYS A 56 -19.76 30.04 -6.42
C CYS A 56 -21.10 30.72 -6.09
N THR A 57 -21.59 30.61 -4.85
CA THR A 57 -22.84 31.27 -4.44
C THR A 57 -22.71 32.79 -4.44
N ALA A 58 -21.60 33.32 -3.95
CA ALA A 58 -21.34 34.75 -3.91
C ALA A 58 -21.29 35.34 -5.32
N TYR A 59 -20.63 34.66 -6.27
CA TYR A 59 -20.66 35.08 -7.67
C TYR A 59 -22.08 35.14 -8.24
N LEU A 60 -22.88 34.10 -7.98
CA LEU A 60 -24.23 33.99 -8.53
C LEU A 60 -25.18 35.07 -7.99
N VAL A 61 -25.04 35.44 -6.72
CA VAL A 61 -25.80 36.57 -6.13
C VAL A 61 -25.49 37.87 -6.88
N ILE A 62 -24.23 38.10 -7.24
CA ILE A 62 -23.84 39.31 -7.98
C ILE A 62 -24.28 39.22 -9.45
N ALA A 63 -24.22 38.03 -10.06
CA ALA A 63 -24.67 37.80 -11.43
C ALA A 63 -26.17 38.01 -11.64
N VAL A 64 -27.01 37.79 -10.61
CA VAL A 64 -28.45 38.11 -10.66
C VAL A 64 -28.70 39.61 -10.77
N ALA A 65 -27.84 40.45 -10.19
CA ALA A 65 -27.98 41.90 -10.21
C ALA A 65 -27.49 42.53 -11.53
N VAL A 66 -26.63 41.82 -12.29
CA VAL A 66 -25.97 42.34 -13.48
C VAL A 66 -26.12 41.36 -14.66
N PRO A 67 -27.05 41.60 -15.60
CA PRO A 67 -27.32 40.67 -16.71
C PRO A 67 -26.12 40.34 -17.60
N SER A 68 -25.14 41.25 -17.72
CA SER A 68 -23.92 41.04 -18.51
C SER A 68 -22.99 39.96 -17.93
N TRP A 69 -23.10 39.63 -16.66
CA TRP A 69 -22.28 38.60 -16.00
C TRP A 69 -22.80 37.18 -16.26
N CYS A 70 -23.98 37.05 -16.85
CA CYS A 70 -24.55 35.75 -17.23
C CYS A 70 -23.76 35.05 -18.36
N ALA A 71 -22.91 35.77 -19.10
CA ALA A 71 -22.03 35.19 -20.13
C ALA A 71 -21.03 34.16 -19.56
N PHE A 72 -20.70 34.27 -18.27
CA PHE A 72 -19.73 33.39 -17.59
C PHE A 72 -20.40 32.24 -16.82
N MET A 73 -21.72 32.08 -16.94
CA MET A 73 -22.50 30.97 -16.37
C MET A 73 -21.94 29.57 -16.66
N PRO A 74 -21.47 29.25 -17.90
CA PRO A 74 -21.00 27.90 -18.21
C PRO A 74 -19.76 27.48 -17.41
N LEU A 75 -18.91 28.43 -17.05
CA LEU A 75 -17.72 28.19 -16.24
C LEU A 75 -18.10 27.79 -14.80
N ILE A 76 -19.08 28.49 -14.23
CA ILE A 76 -19.58 28.21 -12.87
C ILE A 76 -20.42 26.94 -12.83
N ALA A 77 -21.16 26.65 -13.90
CA ALA A 77 -21.86 25.38 -14.08
C ALA A 77 -20.85 24.20 -14.13
N TYR A 78 -19.72 24.38 -14.81
CA TYR A 78 -18.63 23.39 -14.83
C TYR A 78 -18.00 23.19 -13.43
N ASP A 79 -17.74 24.27 -12.68
CA ASP A 79 -17.18 24.18 -11.33
C ASP A 79 -18.15 23.55 -10.32
N THR A 80 -19.43 23.93 -10.36
CA THR A 80 -20.47 23.36 -9.49
C THR A 80 -20.77 21.89 -9.81
N ALA A 81 -20.62 21.45 -11.07
CA ALA A 81 -20.71 20.05 -11.47
C ALA A 81 -19.60 19.17 -10.88
N ARG A 82 -18.42 19.77 -10.65
CA ARG A 82 -17.21 19.11 -10.13
C ARG A 82 -17.12 19.12 -8.60
N LEU A 83 -18.03 19.84 -7.92
CA LEU A 83 -18.13 19.79 -6.46
C LEU A 83 -18.45 18.34 -6.02
N PRO A 84 -17.78 17.84 -4.96
CA PRO A 84 -17.99 16.49 -4.47
C PRO A 84 -19.45 16.34 -4.02
N ALA A 85 -20.12 15.34 -4.60
CA ALA A 85 -21.46 14.94 -4.17
C ALA A 85 -21.37 14.32 -2.77
N LEU A 86 -21.46 15.12 -1.72
CA LEU A 86 -21.43 14.65 -0.32
C LEU A 86 -22.63 13.75 0.05
N ALA A 87 -23.57 13.54 -0.87
CA ALA A 87 -24.80 12.78 -0.64
C ALA A 87 -24.63 11.26 -0.54
N SER A 88 -23.46 10.65 -0.84
CA SER A 88 -23.30 9.18 -0.79
C SER A 88 -22.24 8.68 0.19
N THR A 89 -21.55 9.57 0.90
CA THR A 89 -20.47 9.17 1.84
C THR A 89 -21.00 8.67 3.18
N GLY A 90 -22.23 9.03 3.56
CA GLY A 90 -22.86 8.59 4.81
C GLY A 90 -23.16 7.08 4.87
N ALA A 91 -23.52 6.46 3.73
CA ALA A 91 -23.84 5.04 3.68
C ALA A 91 -22.59 4.13 3.68
N ARG A 92 -21.44 4.60 3.18
CA ARG A 92 -20.18 3.81 3.15
C ARG A 92 -19.30 3.96 4.38
N ALA A 93 -19.50 5.00 5.19
CA ALA A 93 -18.79 5.16 6.46
C ALA A 93 -19.38 4.25 7.55
N GLY A 94 -20.71 4.10 7.61
CA GLY A 94 -21.38 3.20 8.57
C GLY A 94 -21.07 1.71 8.37
N ALA A 95 -20.76 1.29 7.14
CA ALA A 95 -20.38 -0.09 6.84
C ALA A 95 -18.92 -0.43 7.20
N ARG A 96 -18.03 0.58 7.31
CA ARG A 96 -16.61 0.36 7.66
C ARG A 96 -16.34 0.37 9.16
N THR A 97 -17.15 1.05 9.95
CA THR A 97 -17.04 1.05 11.42
C THR A 97 -17.68 -0.17 12.06
N ALA A 98 -18.62 -0.87 11.40
CA ALA A 98 -19.19 -2.11 11.91
C ALA A 98 -18.23 -3.33 11.83
N ALA A 99 -17.16 -3.25 11.03
CA ALA A 99 -16.20 -4.35 10.83
C ALA A 99 -14.90 -4.21 11.65
N SER A 100 -14.75 -3.16 12.46
CA SER A 100 -13.56 -2.92 13.28
C SER A 100 -13.94 -2.87 14.76
N GLY A 101 -13.90 -4.03 15.42
CA GLY A 101 -14.10 -4.18 16.85
C GLY A 101 -12.93 -3.59 17.66
N ARG A 102 -12.82 -2.25 17.72
CA ARG A 102 -11.91 -1.58 18.64
C ARG A 102 -12.51 -0.28 19.18
N SER A 103 -12.86 -0.32 20.46
CA SER A 103 -13.40 0.78 21.27
C SER A 103 -12.50 2.02 21.21
N PRO A 104 -13.03 3.23 20.96
CA PRO A 104 -12.25 4.45 21.10
C PRO A 104 -12.41 5.04 22.51
N SER A 105 -11.33 5.00 23.28
CA SER A 105 -11.20 5.78 24.52
C SER A 105 -11.10 7.27 24.20
N VAL A 106 -12.05 7.98 24.75
CA VAL A 106 -12.31 9.42 24.78
C VAL A 106 -11.08 10.27 25.14
N SER A 107 -10.79 11.30 24.33
CA SER A 107 -10.11 12.53 24.74
C SER A 107 -11.01 13.74 24.46
N ARG A 108 -11.76 14.15 25.49
CA ARG A 108 -12.68 15.31 25.53
C ARG A 108 -11.90 16.55 25.96
N THR A 109 -11.31 17.32 25.05
CA THR A 109 -10.86 18.71 25.37
C THR A 109 -10.77 19.68 24.19
N ALA A 110 -11.21 19.35 22.97
CA ALA A 110 -11.11 20.26 21.81
C ALA A 110 -12.47 20.54 21.13
N ALA A 111 -13.55 20.68 21.92
CA ALA A 111 -14.93 20.61 21.43
C ALA A 111 -15.60 21.96 21.10
N SER A 112 -15.09 23.14 21.49
CA SER A 112 -15.87 24.39 21.30
C SER A 112 -15.74 25.03 19.91
N ARG A 113 -14.64 24.83 19.18
CA ARG A 113 -14.48 25.40 17.82
C ARG A 113 -14.92 24.48 16.67
N ARG A 114 -15.17 23.20 16.96
CA ARG A 114 -15.65 22.23 15.97
C ARG A 114 -17.16 22.31 15.75
N SER A 115 -17.93 22.84 16.72
CA SER A 115 -19.40 22.80 16.70
C SER A 115 -20.06 23.45 15.48
N LEU A 116 -19.52 24.54 14.91
CA LEU A 116 -20.11 25.19 13.73
C LEU A 116 -19.80 24.45 12.43
N ALA A 117 -18.55 23.99 12.28
CA ALA A 117 -18.15 23.15 11.16
C ALA A 117 -18.85 21.77 11.20
N ASP A 118 -19.15 21.26 12.40
CA ASP A 118 -19.89 20.01 12.64
C ASP A 118 -21.39 20.18 12.41
N ALA A 119 -21.99 21.31 12.78
CA ALA A 119 -23.39 21.62 12.49
C ALA A 119 -23.66 21.81 10.99
N MET A 120 -22.69 22.31 10.21
CA MET A 120 -22.79 22.37 8.74
C MET A 120 -22.60 20.99 8.07
N ARG A 121 -22.04 19.98 8.77
CA ARG A 121 -21.94 18.60 8.25
C ARG A 121 -23.28 17.89 8.10
N SER A 122 -24.33 18.35 8.78
CA SER A 122 -25.65 17.68 8.77
C SER A 122 -26.59 18.16 7.65
N ALA A 123 -26.14 19.04 6.76
CA ALA A 123 -26.95 19.56 5.66
C ALA A 123 -26.43 19.11 4.28
N PRO A 124 -26.50 17.81 3.93
CA PRO A 124 -26.13 17.33 2.60
C PRO A 124 -26.97 18.00 1.49
N TRP A 125 -28.17 18.48 1.85
CA TRP A 125 -29.06 19.24 0.98
C TRP A 125 -28.44 20.57 0.52
N LEU A 126 -27.60 21.22 1.32
CA LEU A 126 -26.93 22.47 0.95
C LEU A 126 -25.96 22.22 -0.21
N SER A 127 -25.12 21.19 -0.11
CA SER A 127 -24.22 20.75 -1.19
C SER A 127 -24.95 20.16 -2.40
N ALA A 128 -26.20 19.73 -2.25
CA ALA A 128 -27.03 19.29 -3.36
C ALA A 128 -27.68 20.50 -4.06
N ALA A 129 -28.25 21.44 -3.30
CA ALA A 129 -28.81 22.70 -3.77
C ALA A 129 -27.74 23.55 -4.48
N ALA A 130 -26.50 23.48 -3.97
CA ALA A 130 -25.30 24.02 -4.58
C ALA A 130 -25.08 23.68 -6.05
N ARG A 131 -25.48 22.47 -6.42
CA ARG A 131 -25.22 21.93 -7.76
C ARG A 131 -26.25 22.43 -8.77
N TRP A 132 -27.35 22.99 -8.28
CA TRP A 132 -28.44 23.54 -9.08
C TRP A 132 -28.53 25.06 -8.97
N ILE A 133 -27.68 25.69 -8.15
CA ILE A 133 -27.72 27.13 -7.89
C ILE A 133 -27.39 27.98 -9.13
N TRP A 134 -26.72 27.39 -10.13
CA TRP A 134 -26.48 28.02 -11.43
C TRP A 134 -27.75 28.19 -12.28
N VAL A 135 -28.84 27.48 -11.97
CA VAL A 135 -30.13 27.57 -12.70
C VAL A 135 -30.93 28.82 -12.30
N LEU A 136 -30.69 29.34 -11.09
CA LEU A 136 -31.45 30.45 -10.49
C LEU A 136 -31.35 31.77 -11.31
N PRO A 137 -30.16 32.25 -11.72
CA PRO A 137 -30.05 33.42 -12.60
C PRO A 137 -30.61 33.19 -14.02
N LEU A 138 -30.58 31.96 -14.55
CA LEU A 138 -31.20 31.64 -15.85
C LEU A 138 -32.72 31.75 -15.78
N ILE A 139 -33.32 31.29 -14.66
CA ILE A 139 -34.75 31.47 -14.40
C ILE A 139 -35.09 32.96 -14.23
N ALA A 140 -34.26 33.73 -13.53
CA ALA A 140 -34.47 35.17 -13.38
C ALA A 140 -34.45 35.91 -14.74
N LEU A 141 -33.51 35.57 -15.64
CA LEU A 141 -33.45 36.12 -17.00
C LEU A 141 -34.65 35.71 -17.85
N TRP A 142 -35.19 34.50 -17.65
CA TRP A 142 -36.38 34.02 -18.37
C TRP A 142 -37.64 34.84 -18.04
N PHE A 143 -37.77 35.28 -16.78
CA PHE A 143 -38.90 36.10 -16.33
C PHE A 143 -38.72 37.59 -16.58
N ALA A 144 -37.50 38.07 -16.86
CA ALA A 144 -37.24 39.44 -17.22
C ALA A 144 -37.89 39.77 -18.59
N ARG A 145 -38.92 40.63 -18.59
CA ARG A 145 -39.54 41.12 -19.83
C ARG A 145 -38.55 42.01 -20.59
N GLY A 146 -38.13 41.58 -21.78
CA GLY A 146 -37.31 42.39 -22.70
C GLY A 146 -36.06 41.69 -23.23
N THR A 147 -35.76 40.47 -22.79
CA THR A 147 -34.59 39.70 -23.26
C THR A 147 -34.96 38.75 -24.39
N ASP A 148 -34.11 38.63 -25.40
CA ASP A 148 -34.32 37.74 -26.54
C ASP A 148 -34.39 36.27 -26.08
N ARG A 149 -35.54 35.62 -26.30
CA ARG A 149 -35.76 34.24 -25.85
C ARG A 149 -34.71 33.26 -26.42
N LEU A 150 -34.28 33.48 -27.66
CA LEU A 150 -33.21 32.69 -28.29
C LEU A 150 -31.88 32.80 -27.53
N GLN A 151 -31.52 33.99 -27.04
CA GLN A 151 -30.30 34.21 -26.27
C GLN A 151 -30.32 33.42 -24.96
N THR A 152 -31.45 33.43 -24.24
CA THR A 152 -31.59 32.66 -23.00
C THR A 152 -31.48 31.15 -23.26
N LEU A 153 -32.06 30.65 -24.35
CA LEU A 153 -31.97 29.23 -24.74
C LEU A 153 -30.53 28.82 -25.07
N VAL A 154 -29.81 29.59 -25.87
CA VAL A 154 -28.41 29.29 -26.20
C VAL A 154 -27.54 29.30 -24.94
N MET A 155 -27.74 30.27 -24.03
CA MET A 155 -26.98 30.32 -22.77
C MET A 155 -27.27 29.12 -21.86
N THR A 156 -28.54 28.69 -21.76
CA THR A 156 -28.90 27.49 -21.00
C THR A 156 -28.26 26.22 -21.58
N LEU A 157 -28.21 26.10 -22.91
CA LEU A 157 -27.61 24.95 -23.59
C LEU A 157 -26.10 24.86 -23.32
N VAL A 158 -25.40 25.99 -23.40
CA VAL A 158 -23.96 26.07 -23.13
C VAL A 158 -23.67 25.79 -21.64
N ALA A 159 -24.48 26.33 -20.72
CA ALA A 159 -24.33 26.06 -19.29
C ALA A 159 -24.57 24.58 -18.96
N LEU A 160 -25.56 23.96 -19.60
CA LEU A 160 -25.84 22.52 -19.49
C LEU A 160 -24.68 21.69 -20.04
N LEU A 161 -24.08 22.09 -21.16
CA LEU A 161 -22.89 21.45 -21.72
C LEU A 161 -21.72 21.48 -20.72
N GLY A 162 -21.42 22.65 -20.14
CA GLY A 162 -20.40 22.81 -19.10
C GLY A 162 -20.64 21.92 -17.88
N PHE A 163 -21.90 21.83 -17.43
CA PHE A 163 -22.29 20.96 -16.32
C PHE A 163 -22.08 19.46 -16.64
N VAL A 164 -22.45 19.01 -17.85
CA VAL A 164 -22.26 17.62 -18.28
C VAL A 164 -20.78 17.26 -18.38
N LEU A 165 -19.96 18.14 -18.95
CA LEU A 165 -18.50 17.95 -19.00
C LEU A 165 -17.90 17.86 -17.60
N GLY A 166 -18.30 18.74 -16.69
CA GLY A 166 -17.82 18.71 -15.31
C GLY A 166 -18.18 17.40 -14.58
N ARG A 167 -19.40 16.88 -14.79
CA ARG A 167 -19.86 15.58 -14.25
C ARG A 167 -19.05 14.41 -14.82
N ALA A 168 -18.90 14.36 -16.15
CA ALA A 168 -18.15 13.29 -16.83
C ALA A 168 -16.67 13.28 -16.41
N ARG A 169 -16.11 14.47 -16.16
CA ARG A 169 -14.74 14.63 -15.65
C ARG A 169 -14.61 14.11 -14.22
N ALA A 170 -15.52 14.49 -13.33
CA ALA A 170 -15.53 14.05 -11.94
C ALA A 170 -15.65 12.52 -11.83
N SER A 171 -16.53 11.89 -12.62
CA SER A 171 -16.65 10.43 -12.64
C SER A 171 -15.40 9.74 -13.19
N SER A 172 -14.78 10.32 -14.23
CA SER A 172 -13.53 9.79 -14.80
C SER A 172 -12.38 9.84 -13.80
N ASP A 173 -12.23 10.95 -13.07
CA ASP A 173 -11.16 11.10 -12.08
C ASP A 173 -11.38 10.16 -10.88
N GLU A 174 -12.64 9.89 -10.48
CA GLU A 174 -12.97 8.91 -9.45
C GLU A 174 -12.63 7.48 -9.89
N ALA A 175 -13.03 7.09 -11.10
CA ALA A 175 -12.72 5.78 -11.66
C ALA A 175 -11.21 5.56 -11.79
N ARG A 176 -10.47 6.59 -12.22
CA ARG A 176 -9.01 6.54 -12.32
C ARG A 176 -8.34 6.38 -10.95
N ARG A 177 -8.81 7.12 -9.94
CA ARG A 177 -8.31 6.98 -8.56
C ARG A 177 -8.60 5.58 -8.01
N ALA A 178 -9.80 5.06 -8.23
CA ALA A 178 -10.17 3.70 -7.81
C ALA A 178 -9.28 2.62 -8.48
N LEU A 179 -8.96 2.79 -9.76
CA LEU A 179 -8.05 1.88 -10.48
C LEU A 179 -6.63 1.91 -9.90
N LEU A 180 -6.07 3.10 -9.66
CA LEU A 180 -4.74 3.23 -9.06
C LEU A 180 -4.69 2.59 -7.66
N HIS A 181 -5.69 2.86 -6.82
CA HIS A 181 -5.79 2.22 -5.50
C HIS A 181 -5.98 0.70 -5.56
N ALA A 182 -6.65 0.17 -6.59
CA ALA A 182 -6.76 -1.27 -6.80
C ALA A 182 -5.42 -1.87 -7.24
N GLN A 183 -4.70 -1.22 -8.15
CA GLN A 183 -3.39 -1.64 -8.61
C GLN A 183 -2.35 -1.62 -7.48
N ASP A 184 -2.33 -0.57 -6.67
CA ASP A 184 -1.39 -0.46 -5.55
C ASP A 184 -1.64 -1.53 -4.50
N ARG A 185 -2.92 -1.81 -4.16
CA ARG A 185 -3.27 -2.91 -3.25
C ARG A 185 -2.86 -4.27 -3.80
N ALA A 186 -3.03 -4.51 -5.10
CA ALA A 186 -2.60 -5.76 -5.73
C ALA A 186 -1.07 -5.92 -5.72
N ARG A 187 -0.33 -4.82 -5.91
CA ARG A 187 1.15 -4.82 -5.81
C ARG A 187 1.60 -5.08 -4.38
N GLU A 188 0.97 -4.45 -3.41
CA GLU A 188 1.27 -4.63 -1.99
C GLU A 188 1.00 -6.08 -1.55
N SER A 189 -0.14 -6.66 -1.95
CA SER A 189 -0.45 -8.05 -1.65
C SER A 189 0.54 -9.02 -2.31
N SER A 190 0.96 -8.74 -3.55
CA SER A 190 1.95 -9.57 -4.24
C SER A 190 3.32 -9.54 -3.55
N ARG A 191 3.78 -8.34 -3.12
CA ARG A 191 5.01 -8.18 -2.35
C ARG A 191 4.93 -8.90 -1.00
N ALA A 192 3.82 -8.78 -0.29
CA ALA A 192 3.61 -9.44 0.99
C ALA A 192 3.66 -10.97 0.86
N THR A 193 3.02 -11.53 -0.17
CA THR A 193 3.08 -12.98 -0.44
C THR A 193 4.49 -13.44 -0.79
N ARG A 194 5.23 -12.68 -1.61
CA ARG A 194 6.62 -13.01 -1.95
C ARG A 194 7.53 -13.01 -0.72
N SER A 195 7.38 -12.02 0.16
CA SER A 195 8.13 -11.97 1.43
C SER A 195 7.85 -13.22 2.27
N ARG A 196 6.57 -13.57 2.46
CA ARG A 196 6.19 -14.77 3.24
C ARG A 196 6.74 -16.07 2.67
N ILE A 197 6.78 -16.19 1.33
CA ILE A 197 7.37 -17.38 0.70
C ILE A 197 8.87 -17.43 1.00
N ALA A 198 9.58 -16.31 0.86
CA ALA A 198 11.01 -16.25 1.17
C ALA A 198 11.29 -16.58 2.65
N ASP A 199 10.47 -16.07 3.57
CA ASP A 199 10.60 -16.37 5.01
C ASP A 199 10.39 -17.87 5.29
N ILE A 200 9.34 -18.48 4.70
CA ILE A 200 9.06 -19.92 4.84
C ILE A 200 10.17 -20.77 4.23
N ASP A 201 10.73 -20.36 3.09
CA ASP A 201 11.82 -21.08 2.43
C ASP A 201 13.10 -21.04 3.28
N GLU A 202 13.42 -19.90 3.91
CA GLU A 202 14.56 -19.81 4.84
C GLU A 202 14.34 -20.66 6.10
N GLU A 203 13.15 -20.59 6.72
CA GLU A 203 12.80 -21.43 7.87
C GLU A 203 12.89 -22.91 7.53
N ARG A 204 12.41 -23.31 6.34
CA ARG A 204 12.53 -24.68 5.84
C ARG A 204 14.00 -25.07 5.66
N ALA A 205 14.80 -24.23 5.00
CA ALA A 205 16.21 -24.50 4.78
C ALA A 205 16.95 -24.68 6.12
N GLN A 206 16.66 -23.83 7.10
CA GLN A 206 17.20 -23.97 8.46
C GLN A 206 16.75 -25.27 9.12
N SER A 207 15.46 -25.62 9.05
CA SER A 207 14.94 -26.86 9.63
C SER A 207 15.59 -28.12 9.02
N ILE A 208 15.82 -28.11 7.70
CA ILE A 208 16.50 -29.21 6.98
C ILE A 208 17.96 -29.31 7.42
N ARG A 209 18.66 -28.17 7.54
CA ARG A 209 20.05 -28.14 8.05
C ARG A 209 20.13 -28.71 9.46
N MET A 210 19.24 -28.31 10.35
CA MET A 210 19.19 -28.81 11.73
C MET A 210 18.83 -30.29 11.80
N ALA A 211 17.85 -30.75 11.01
CA ALA A 211 17.50 -32.17 10.93
C ALA A 211 18.67 -33.02 10.39
N THR A 212 19.37 -32.52 9.36
CA THR A 212 20.53 -33.20 8.78
C THR A 212 21.68 -33.30 9.80
N LEU A 213 21.96 -32.22 10.54
CA LEU A 213 22.99 -32.23 11.58
C LEU A 213 22.62 -33.19 12.72
N GLY A 214 21.38 -33.14 13.19
CA GLY A 214 20.89 -34.04 14.22
C GLY A 214 20.97 -35.52 13.80
N GLU A 215 20.67 -35.82 12.53
CA GLU A 215 20.80 -37.16 11.97
C GLU A 215 22.27 -37.61 11.90
N ARG A 216 23.19 -36.74 11.48
CA ARG A 216 24.64 -37.04 11.51
C ARG A 216 25.13 -37.35 12.91
N THR A 217 24.75 -36.57 13.91
CA THR A 217 25.11 -36.82 15.31
C THR A 217 24.50 -38.12 15.83
N ARG A 218 23.24 -38.41 15.46
CA ARG A 218 22.56 -39.67 15.81
C ARG A 218 23.31 -40.87 15.23
N ILE A 219 23.62 -40.84 13.94
CA ILE A 219 24.37 -41.90 13.25
C ILE A 219 25.76 -42.09 13.87
N ALA A 220 26.49 -41.00 14.15
CA ALA A 220 27.81 -41.08 14.76
C ALA A 220 27.76 -41.77 16.14
N ARG A 221 26.75 -41.44 16.96
CA ARG A 221 26.55 -42.07 18.27
C ARG A 221 26.14 -43.54 18.14
N GLU A 222 25.23 -43.87 17.22
CA GLU A 222 24.81 -45.26 16.96
C GLU A 222 25.98 -46.14 16.46
N ILE A 223 26.81 -45.61 15.55
CA ILE A 223 28.02 -46.30 15.07
C ILE A 223 29.02 -46.47 16.22
N HIS A 224 29.29 -45.42 17.01
CA HIS A 224 30.23 -45.49 18.13
C HIS A 224 29.79 -46.52 19.17
N ASP A 225 28.53 -46.52 19.56
CA ASP A 225 27.99 -47.46 20.53
C ASP A 225 28.06 -48.90 19.98
N ASN A 226 27.61 -49.13 18.76
CA ASN A 226 27.59 -50.48 18.18
C ASN A 226 29.01 -51.03 17.91
N VAL A 227 29.85 -50.27 17.20
CA VAL A 227 31.23 -50.67 16.86
C VAL A 227 32.10 -50.73 18.12
N GLY A 228 31.96 -49.76 19.02
CA GLY A 228 32.68 -49.71 20.29
C GLY A 228 32.37 -50.92 21.19
N HIS A 229 31.09 -51.30 21.31
CA HIS A 229 30.71 -52.49 22.07
C HIS A 229 31.24 -53.79 21.46
N LEU A 230 31.18 -53.95 20.13
CA LEU A 230 31.70 -55.13 19.45
C LEU A 230 33.22 -55.26 19.60
N LEU A 231 33.97 -54.17 19.40
CA LEU A 231 35.42 -54.12 19.60
C LEU A 231 35.80 -54.44 21.05
N THR A 232 35.13 -53.82 22.02
CA THR A 232 35.39 -54.08 23.45
C THR A 232 35.20 -55.56 23.80
N ARG A 233 34.12 -56.18 23.31
CA ARG A 233 33.85 -57.60 23.51
C ARG A 233 34.91 -58.49 22.85
N ALA A 234 35.34 -58.15 21.63
CA ALA A 234 36.39 -58.87 20.92
C ALA A 234 37.75 -58.76 21.63
N ILE A 235 38.12 -57.58 22.15
CA ILE A 235 39.34 -57.37 22.95
C ILE A 235 39.31 -58.25 24.19
N MET A 236 38.19 -58.26 24.94
CA MET A 236 38.04 -59.11 26.11
C MET A 236 38.15 -60.60 25.77
N GLN A 237 37.57 -61.05 24.65
CA GLN A 237 37.69 -62.44 24.18
C GLN A 237 39.12 -62.80 23.79
N ALA A 238 39.84 -61.91 23.10
CA ALA A 238 41.25 -62.11 22.75
C ALA A 238 42.14 -62.17 23.99
N GLN A 239 41.93 -61.30 24.97
CA GLN A 239 42.64 -61.31 26.25
C GLN A 239 42.37 -62.59 27.05
N ALA A 240 41.12 -63.03 27.11
CA ALA A 240 40.73 -64.29 27.75
C ALA A 240 41.39 -65.50 27.05
N GLY A 241 41.31 -65.56 25.71
CA GLY A 241 41.94 -66.62 24.90
C GLY A 241 43.45 -66.68 25.10
N LYS A 242 44.14 -65.52 25.12
CA LYS A 242 45.57 -65.42 25.45
C LYS A 242 45.89 -65.98 26.84
N THR A 243 45.06 -65.67 27.83
CA THR A 243 45.25 -66.11 29.22
C THR A 243 45.08 -67.62 29.34
N VAL A 244 44.05 -68.18 28.71
CA VAL A 244 43.83 -69.63 28.65
C VAL A 244 44.98 -70.33 27.92
N ALA A 245 45.40 -69.84 26.75
CA ALA A 245 46.51 -70.42 26.00
C ALA A 245 47.83 -70.44 26.79
N LYS A 246 48.11 -69.35 27.54
CA LYS A 246 49.25 -69.32 28.47
C LYS A 246 49.13 -70.35 29.60
N ALA A 247 47.94 -70.55 30.16
CA ALA A 247 47.71 -71.52 31.22
C ALA A 247 47.87 -72.98 30.74
N THR A 248 47.53 -73.25 29.47
CA THR A 248 47.68 -74.58 28.84
C THR A 248 49.07 -74.81 28.22
N ASN A 249 50.03 -73.87 28.41
CA ASN A 249 51.36 -73.89 27.79
C ASN A 249 51.37 -73.92 26.25
N ASP A 250 50.30 -73.47 25.59
CA ASP A 250 50.25 -73.29 24.14
C ASP A 250 50.79 -71.90 23.77
N THR A 251 52.11 -71.83 23.58
CA THR A 251 52.81 -70.58 23.28
C THR A 251 52.43 -69.99 21.93
N VAL A 252 52.06 -70.83 20.95
CA VAL A 252 51.70 -70.39 19.59
C VAL A 252 50.33 -69.72 19.61
N ALA A 253 49.33 -70.35 20.26
CA ALA A 253 48.01 -69.74 20.43
C ALA A 253 48.07 -68.47 21.29
N ALA A 254 48.90 -68.46 22.35
CA ALA A 254 49.08 -67.28 23.19
C ALA A 254 49.66 -66.08 22.42
N GLN A 255 50.58 -66.32 21.48
CA GLN A 255 51.11 -65.29 20.59
C GLN A 255 50.06 -64.82 19.59
N GLY A 256 49.29 -65.73 18.99
CA GLY A 256 48.19 -65.40 18.07
C GLY A 256 47.15 -64.47 18.70
N PHE A 257 46.65 -64.81 19.90
CA PHE A 257 45.70 -63.95 20.62
C PHE A 257 46.32 -62.63 21.09
N ALA A 258 47.63 -62.57 21.33
CA ALA A 258 48.32 -61.31 21.64
C ALA A 258 48.33 -60.36 20.44
N THR A 259 48.63 -60.86 19.24
CA THR A 259 48.57 -60.09 18.00
C THR A 259 47.14 -59.64 17.71
N LEU A 260 46.17 -60.54 17.89
CA LEU A 260 44.75 -60.25 17.66
C LEU A 260 44.23 -59.15 18.62
N GLY A 261 44.62 -59.21 19.89
CA GLY A 261 44.33 -58.16 20.86
C GLY A 261 44.95 -56.81 20.49
N ALA A 262 46.18 -56.78 19.99
CA ALA A 262 46.83 -55.54 19.55
C ALA A 262 46.11 -54.92 18.34
N THR A 263 45.75 -55.72 17.33
CA THR A 263 45.00 -55.25 16.16
C THR A 263 43.62 -54.68 16.54
N LEU A 264 42.93 -55.28 17.50
CA LEU A 264 41.65 -54.78 17.98
C LEU A 264 41.78 -53.48 18.80
N ASP A 265 42.86 -53.32 19.56
CA ASP A 265 43.17 -52.10 20.32
C ASP A 265 43.51 -50.92 19.39
N ASP A 266 44.30 -51.19 18.34
CA ASP A 266 44.58 -50.23 17.27
C ASP A 266 43.30 -49.82 16.53
N ALA A 267 42.43 -50.78 16.22
CA ALA A 267 41.13 -50.52 15.60
C ALA A 267 40.22 -49.66 16.50
N MET A 268 40.17 -49.93 17.81
CA MET A 268 39.41 -49.12 18.76
C MET A 268 39.97 -47.69 18.86
N THR A 269 41.29 -47.55 18.88
CA THR A 269 41.97 -46.25 18.90
C THR A 269 41.68 -45.45 17.62
N MET A 270 41.67 -46.10 16.45
CA MET A 270 41.29 -45.46 15.19
C MET A 270 39.83 -45.02 15.17
N VAL A 271 38.89 -45.84 15.64
CA VAL A 271 37.46 -45.46 15.73
C VAL A 271 37.27 -44.29 16.69
N ARG A 272 37.95 -44.30 17.83
CA ARG A 272 37.88 -43.20 18.81
C ARG A 272 38.39 -41.89 18.23
N ARG A 273 39.49 -41.93 17.46
CA ARG A 273 40.04 -40.75 16.78
C ARG A 273 39.13 -40.27 15.65
N SER A 274 38.63 -41.18 14.82
CA SER A 274 37.75 -40.85 13.70
C SER A 274 36.41 -40.24 14.14
N VAL A 275 35.86 -40.64 15.29
CA VAL A 275 34.65 -40.02 15.85
C VAL A 275 34.96 -38.66 16.48
N HIS A 276 36.10 -38.53 17.14
CA HIS A 276 36.54 -37.26 17.71
C HIS A 276 36.78 -36.21 16.61
N ASP A 277 37.45 -36.59 15.51
CA ASP A 277 37.66 -35.72 14.35
C ASP A 277 36.32 -35.31 13.71
N LEU A 278 35.30 -36.19 13.72
CA LEU A 278 33.96 -35.88 13.22
C LEU A 278 33.16 -34.92 14.12
N GLU A 279 33.49 -34.88 15.43
CA GLU A 279 32.89 -33.96 16.42
C GLU A 279 33.60 -32.60 16.40
N ASP A 280 34.93 -32.58 16.23
CA ASP A 280 35.74 -31.36 16.20
C ASP A 280 35.47 -30.50 14.95
N ASP A 281 35.23 -31.12 13.78
CA ASP A 281 34.73 -30.43 12.57
C ASP A 281 33.38 -29.72 12.81
N GLY A 282 32.60 -30.17 13.80
CA GLY A 282 31.35 -29.54 14.22
C GLY A 282 31.54 -28.37 15.21
N THR A 283 32.68 -28.30 15.90
CA THR A 283 32.96 -27.33 16.98
C THR A 283 34.10 -26.35 16.71
N ASP A 284 34.74 -26.39 15.53
CA ASP A 284 35.66 -25.32 15.11
C ASP A 284 34.87 -24.04 14.77
N PHE A 285 34.45 -23.35 15.84
CA PHE A 285 33.77 -22.06 15.77
C PHE A 285 34.67 -20.99 15.15
N ALA A 286 35.99 -21.12 15.21
CA ALA A 286 36.90 -20.15 14.61
C ALA A 286 36.87 -20.23 13.09
N ALA A 287 36.93 -21.43 12.51
CA ALA A 287 36.77 -21.64 11.08
C ALA A 287 35.37 -21.25 10.58
N GLN A 288 34.31 -21.57 11.32
CA GLN A 288 32.93 -21.16 10.95
C GLN A 288 32.70 -19.65 11.03
N ILE A 289 33.32 -18.96 11.99
CA ILE A 289 33.24 -17.49 12.09
C ILE A 289 34.03 -16.83 10.96
N ASP A 290 35.21 -17.33 10.60
CA ASP A 290 36.02 -16.81 9.50
C ASP A 290 35.31 -16.99 8.13
N ASP A 291 34.69 -18.14 7.91
CA ASP A 291 33.87 -18.40 6.70
C ASP A 291 32.62 -17.51 6.66
N ALA A 292 31.95 -17.29 7.80
CA ALA A 292 30.82 -16.37 7.88
C ALA A 292 31.21 -14.91 7.60
N VAL A 293 32.36 -14.44 8.13
CA VAL A 293 32.87 -13.08 7.90
C VAL A 293 33.27 -12.87 6.44
N THR A 294 33.96 -13.84 5.84
CA THR A 294 34.34 -13.78 4.43
C THR A 294 33.14 -13.83 3.48
N SER A 295 32.06 -14.53 3.85
CA SER A 295 30.80 -14.53 3.09
C SER A 295 30.08 -13.17 3.08
N PHE A 296 30.23 -12.37 4.16
CA PHE A 296 29.63 -11.04 4.27
C PHE A 296 30.42 -9.96 3.49
N ASP A 297 31.74 -10.06 3.42
CA ASP A 297 32.58 -9.16 2.60
C ASP A 297 32.32 -9.31 1.08
N GLY A 298 31.74 -10.44 0.66
CA GLY A 298 31.26 -10.66 -0.71
C GLY A 298 29.98 -9.88 -1.07
N ILE A 299 29.28 -9.31 -0.09
CA ILE A 299 28.05 -8.51 -0.28
C ILE A 299 28.40 -7.02 -0.15
N SER A 300 29.31 -6.54 -0.99
CA SER A 300 29.52 -5.10 -1.16
C SER A 300 28.42 -4.55 -2.08
N PRO A 301 27.60 -3.57 -1.66
CA PRO A 301 26.59 -2.98 -2.51
C PRO A 301 27.30 -2.09 -3.55
N GLY A 302 27.44 -2.61 -4.77
CA GLY A 302 27.74 -1.82 -5.96
C GLY A 302 26.55 -0.97 -6.39
#